data_AF-A0A5E6S0F7-F1
#
_entry.id   AF-A0A5E6S0F7-F1
#
_cell.length_a   1.000
_cell.length_b   1.000
_cell.length_c   1.000
_cell.angle_alpha   90.00
_cell.angle_beta   90.00
_cell.angle_gamma   90.00
#
_symmetry.space_group_name_H-M   'P 1'
#
loop_
_entity.id
_entity.type
_entity.pdbx_description
1 polymer ?
#
loop_
_entity_poly.entity_id
_entity_poly.type
_entity_poly.pdbx_seq_one_letter_code
_entity_poly.pdbx_strand_id
1 'polypeptide(L)'
;MEKNYYFKNVLLALGLCTIGTAVWMYDNSFSAEENLLYFLAASASLVLFPFSRKLIERFFLRFSTPEFWSRGLFIETPAKNGLFALFYFACMATAIPLGGAYFIYLLIKR
;
A
#
# COMPACT_ATOMS: atom_id res chain seq x y z
N MET A 1 -8.12 -13.68 4.40
CA MET A 1 -8.66 -12.53 3.62
C MET A 1 -9.55 -13.12 2.55
N GLU A 2 -10.62 -12.43 2.12
CA GLU A 2 -11.31 -12.85 0.91
C GLU A 2 -10.37 -12.74 -0.30
N LYS A 3 -10.38 -13.77 -1.17
CA LYS A 3 -9.49 -13.82 -2.34
C LYS A 3 -9.70 -12.61 -3.25
N ASN A 4 -10.96 -12.20 -3.47
CA ASN A 4 -11.31 -11.07 -4.33
C ASN A 4 -10.74 -9.73 -3.81
N TYR A 5 -10.77 -9.51 -2.49
CA TYR A 5 -10.17 -8.32 -1.87
C TYR A 5 -8.65 -8.29 -2.08
N TYR A 6 -7.97 -9.44 -1.91
CA TYR A 6 -6.52 -9.52 -2.08
C TYR A 6 -6.12 -9.19 -3.52
N PHE A 7 -6.74 -9.82 -4.52
CA PHE A 7 -6.43 -9.58 -5.93
C PHE A 7 -6.67 -8.12 -6.36
N LYS A 8 -7.78 -7.51 -5.94
CA LYS A 8 -8.05 -6.08 -6.24
C LYS A 8 -6.96 -5.16 -5.67
N ASN A 9 -6.49 -5.46 -4.46
CA ASN A 9 -5.44 -4.67 -3.81
C ASN A 9 -4.06 -4.87 -4.43
N VAL A 10 -3.74 -6.08 -4.86
CA VAL A 10 -2.52 -6.36 -5.62
C VAL A 10 -2.55 -5.62 -6.96
N LEU A 11 -3.69 -5.58 -7.65
CA LEU A 11 -3.83 -4.84 -8.91
C LEU A 11 -3.62 -3.33 -8.71
N LEU A 12 -4.17 -2.76 -7.63
CA LEU A 12 -3.95 -1.37 -7.24
C LEU A 12 -2.48 -1.10 -6.90
N ALA A 13 -1.85 -1.99 -6.12
CA ALA A 13 -0.43 -1.90 -5.80
C ALA A 13 0.44 -1.96 -7.06
N LEU A 14 0.07 -2.79 -8.03
CA LEU A 14 0.76 -2.91 -9.30
C LEU A 14 0.71 -1.58 -10.08
N GLY A 15 -0.46 -0.95 -10.16
CA GLY A 15 -0.59 0.39 -10.78
C GLY A 15 0.28 1.44 -10.08
N LEU A 16 0.28 1.49 -8.75
CA LEU A 16 1.13 2.42 -7.98
C LEU A 16 2.62 2.13 -8.16
N CYS A 17 3.01 0.85 -8.19
CA CYS A 17 4.39 0.44 -8.48
C CYS A 17 4.81 0.90 -9.88
N THR A 18 3.96 0.74 -10.91
CA THR A 18 4.31 1.18 -12.27
C THR A 18 4.53 2.69 -12.37
N ILE A 19 3.74 3.48 -11.65
CA ILE A 19 3.91 4.94 -11.59
C ILE A 19 5.21 5.26 -10.85
N GLY A 20 5.46 4.64 -9.70
CA GLY A 20 6.69 4.83 -8.94
C GLY A 20 7.94 4.45 -9.73
N THR A 21 7.90 3.33 -10.47
CA THR A 21 9.03 2.87 -11.29
C THR A 21 9.28 3.82 -12.46
N ALA A 22 8.23 4.36 -13.07
CA ALA A 22 8.37 5.33 -14.17
C ALA A 22 9.03 6.62 -13.68
N VAL A 23 8.66 7.12 -12.49
CA VAL A 23 9.31 8.29 -11.87
C VAL A 23 10.77 7.99 -11.52
N TRP A 24 11.04 6.82 -10.92
CA TRP A 24 12.39 6.40 -10.56
C TRP A 24 13.33 6.34 -11.77
N MET A 25 12.85 5.76 -12.88
CA MET A 25 13.60 5.65 -14.13
C MET A 25 13.80 6.99 -14.86
N TYR A 26 12.95 7.99 -14.59
CA TYR A 26 13.09 9.33 -15.17
C TYR A 26 14.24 10.12 -14.50
N ASP A 27 14.43 9.94 -13.19
CA ASP A 27 15.36 10.75 -12.39
C ASP A 27 16.76 10.10 -12.23
N ASN A 28 16.83 8.76 -12.22
CA ASN A 28 18.08 8.04 -11.95
C ASN A 28 18.79 7.55 -13.22
N SER A 29 20.08 7.88 -13.32
CA SER A 29 20.95 7.42 -14.42
C SER A 29 21.38 5.97 -14.19
N PHE A 30 20.62 5.00 -14.71
CA PHE A 30 20.97 3.60 -15.05
C PHE A 30 22.09 2.87 -14.26
N SER A 31 22.29 3.12 -12.97
CA SER A 31 23.18 2.30 -12.15
C SER A 31 22.51 0.94 -11.90
N ALA A 32 23.17 -0.16 -12.25
CA ALA A 32 22.55 -1.48 -12.19
C ALA A 32 22.20 -1.91 -10.76
N GLU A 33 23.02 -1.50 -9.79
CA GLU A 33 22.87 -1.88 -8.38
C GLU A 33 21.70 -1.16 -7.70
N GLU A 34 21.54 0.16 -7.90
CA GLU A 34 20.45 0.92 -7.28
C GLU A 34 19.09 0.50 -7.88
N ASN A 35 19.06 0.23 -9.18
CA ASN A 35 17.87 -0.29 -9.84
C ASN A 35 17.48 -1.68 -9.32
N LEU A 36 18.45 -2.58 -9.10
CA LEU A 36 18.18 -3.90 -8.54
C LEU A 36 17.57 -3.79 -7.13
N LEU A 37 18.16 -2.97 -6.26
CA LEU A 37 17.64 -2.73 -4.91
C LEU A 37 16.24 -2.13 -4.94
N TYR A 38 16.00 -1.17 -5.83
CA TYR A 38 14.68 -0.57 -6.01
C TYR A 38 13.65 -1.61 -6.46
N PHE A 39 13.94 -2.45 -7.46
CA PHE A 39 13.01 -3.49 -7.92
C PHE A 39 12.73 -4.54 -6.85
N LEU A 40 13.72 -4.91 -6.04
CA LEU A 40 13.52 -5.80 -4.88
C LEU A 40 12.60 -5.16 -3.83
N ALA A 41 12.82 -3.90 -3.49
CA ALA A 41 11.97 -3.18 -2.55
C ALA A 41 10.53 -2.98 -3.08
N ALA A 42 10.39 -2.65 -4.37
CA ALA A 42 9.10 -2.48 -5.02
C ALA A 42 8.30 -3.79 -5.08
N SER A 43 8.94 -4.90 -5.47
CA SER A 43 8.30 -6.22 -5.50
C SER A 43 7.89 -6.70 -4.11
N ALA A 44 8.73 -6.50 -3.09
CA ALA A 44 8.37 -6.78 -1.70
C ALA A 44 7.17 -5.94 -1.24
N SER A 45 7.16 -4.65 -1.56
CA SER A 45 6.05 -3.74 -1.24
C SER A 45 4.74 -4.17 -1.91
N LEU A 46 4.80 -4.65 -3.15
CA LEU A 46 3.64 -5.12 -3.91
C LEU A 46 2.95 -6.32 -3.24
N VAL A 47 3.74 -7.27 -2.72
CA VAL A 47 3.23 -8.44 -1.96
C VAL A 47 2.69 -8.04 -0.59
N LEU A 48 3.34 -7.08 0.07
CA LEU A 48 3.01 -6.64 1.43
C LEU A 48 1.87 -5.61 1.49
N PHE A 49 1.57 -4.92 0.40
CA PHE A 49 0.57 -3.86 0.32
C PHE A 49 -0.82 -4.26 0.83
N PRO A 50 -1.41 -5.42 0.45
CA PRO A 50 -2.72 -5.82 0.94
C PRO A 50 -2.76 -6.02 2.46
N PHE A 51 -1.63 -6.42 3.06
CA PHE A 51 -1.51 -6.61 4.50
C PHE A 51 -1.41 -5.26 5.23
N SER A 52 -0.55 -4.37 4.73
CA SER A 52 -0.40 -3.00 5.25
C SER A 52 -1.73 -2.25 5.24
N ARG A 53 -2.40 -2.23 4.07
CA ARG A 53 -3.71 -1.59 3.91
C ARG A 53 -4.73 -2.13 4.91
N LYS A 54 -4.81 -3.46 5.07
CA LYS A 54 -5.76 -4.07 6.00
C LYS A 54 -5.44 -3.75 7.46
N LEU A 55 -4.16 -3.65 7.82
CA LEU A 55 -3.72 -3.26 9.15
C LEU A 55 -4.10 -1.82 9.47
N ILE A 56 -3.85 -0.92 8.52
CA ILE A 56 -4.21 0.50 8.62
C ILE A 56 -5.73 0.65 8.69
N GLU A 57 -6.49 -0.02 7.82
CA GLU A 57 -7.95 -0.03 7.88
C GLU A 57 -8.46 -0.49 9.26
N ARG A 58 -7.92 -1.57 9.81
CA ARG A 58 -8.29 -2.05 11.15
C ARG A 58 -7.89 -1.09 12.27
N PHE A 59 -6.72 -0.48 12.17
CA PHE A 59 -6.25 0.51 13.15
C PHE A 59 -7.16 1.72 13.14
N PHE A 60 -7.46 2.28 11.98
CA PHE A 60 -8.38 3.41 11.86
C PHE A 60 -9.79 3.03 12.32
N LEU A 61 -10.32 1.85 11.98
CA LEU A 61 -11.63 1.41 12.47
C LEU A 61 -11.70 1.23 14.00
N ARG A 62 -10.54 1.16 14.68
CA ARG A 62 -10.47 1.19 16.15
C ARG A 62 -10.69 2.61 16.71
N PHE A 63 -10.37 3.64 15.95
CA PHE A 63 -10.43 5.05 16.36
C PHE A 63 -11.50 5.87 15.62
N SER A 64 -12.08 5.31 14.55
CA SER A 64 -13.09 5.94 13.70
C SER A 64 -14.17 4.92 13.37
N THR A 65 -15.42 5.38 13.25
CA THR A 65 -16.52 4.48 12.87
C THR A 65 -16.56 4.27 11.36
N PRO A 66 -17.17 3.20 10.84
CA PRO A 66 -17.38 3.02 9.40
C PRO A 66 -18.13 4.20 8.76
N GLU A 67 -19.02 4.86 9.50
CA GLU A 67 -19.71 6.07 9.02
C GLU A 67 -18.77 7.27 8.86
N PHE A 68 -17.67 7.35 9.62
CA PHE A 68 -16.65 8.39 9.46
C PHE A 68 -15.89 8.24 8.13
N TRP A 69 -15.64 7.01 7.69
CA TRP A 69 -15.02 6.72 6.38
C TRP A 69 -15.96 6.95 5.20
N SER A 70 -17.23 7.25 5.46
CA SER A 70 -18.25 7.57 4.44
C SER A 70 -18.83 8.98 4.57
N ARG A 71 -18.33 9.82 5.50
CA ARG A 71 -18.82 11.19 5.77
C ARG A 71 -17.66 12.21 5.92
N GLY A 72 -17.92 13.50 5.70
CA GLY A 72 -16.91 14.58 5.75
C GLY A 72 -15.90 14.58 4.61
N LEU A 73 -14.59 14.58 4.93
CA LEU A 73 -13.48 14.54 3.95
C LEU A 73 -13.43 13.24 3.10
N PHE A 74 -14.23 12.22 3.47
CA PHE A 74 -14.34 10.93 2.78
C PHE A 74 -15.72 10.72 2.08
N ILE A 75 -16.50 11.80 1.87
CA ILE A 75 -17.74 11.76 1.08
C ILE A 75 -17.43 11.39 -0.38
N GLU A 76 -18.32 10.60 -1.01
CA GLU A 76 -18.39 10.28 -2.45
C GLU A 76 -18.39 11.55 -3.33
N THR A 77 -17.25 12.22 -3.45
CA THR A 77 -17.02 13.39 -4.32
C THR A 77 -15.78 13.14 -5.18
N PRO A 78 -15.62 13.76 -6.36
CA PRO A 78 -14.42 13.55 -7.18
C PRO A 78 -13.08 13.84 -6.45
N ALA A 79 -13.09 14.69 -5.42
CA ALA A 79 -11.95 14.92 -4.52
C ALA A 79 -11.50 13.66 -3.74
N LYS A 80 -12.40 12.67 -3.58
CA LYS A 80 -12.17 11.34 -3.01
C LYS A 80 -10.99 10.65 -3.68
N ASN A 81 -10.89 10.69 -5.01
CA ASN A 81 -9.88 9.92 -5.74
C ASN A 81 -8.43 10.35 -5.43
N GLY A 82 -8.20 11.65 -5.20
CA GLY A 82 -6.88 12.16 -4.82
C GLY A 82 -6.48 11.79 -3.39
N LEU A 83 -7.40 11.91 -2.44
CA LEU A 83 -7.15 11.55 -1.04
C LEU A 83 -6.92 10.04 -0.88
N PHE A 84 -7.68 9.21 -1.62
CA PHE A 84 -7.44 7.77 -1.67
C PHE A 84 -6.09 7.43 -2.31
N ALA A 85 -5.65 8.15 -3.34
CA ALA A 85 -4.32 7.95 -3.91
C ALA A 85 -3.22 8.24 -2.88
N LEU A 86 -3.29 9.36 -2.15
CA LEU A 86 -2.35 9.67 -1.06
C LEU A 86 -2.36 8.63 0.05
N PHE A 87 -3.55 8.18 0.45
CA PHE A 87 -3.71 7.10 1.43
C PHE A 87 -3.04 5.81 0.95
N TYR A 88 -3.21 5.44 -0.32
CA TYR A 88 -2.56 4.25 -0.86
C TYR A 88 -1.04 4.42 -0.97
N PHE A 89 -0.53 5.60 -1.33
CA PHE A 89 0.91 5.87 -1.27
C PHE A 89 1.46 5.75 0.15
N ALA A 90 0.75 6.23 1.16
CA ALA A 90 1.13 6.04 2.56
C ALA A 90 1.11 4.55 2.98
N CYS A 91 0.09 3.79 2.54
CA CYS A 91 0.03 2.34 2.76
C CYS A 91 1.20 1.60 2.09
N MET A 92 1.63 2.06 0.91
CA MET A 92 2.77 1.53 0.17
C MET A 92 4.09 1.83 0.86
N ALA A 93 4.31 3.09 1.28
CA ALA A 93 5.51 3.49 2.01
C ALA A 93 5.68 2.73 3.33
N THR A 94 4.56 2.41 3.98
CA THR A 94 4.54 1.64 5.24
C THR A 94 4.43 0.13 5.01
N ALA A 95 4.40 -0.35 3.76
CA ALA A 95 4.17 -1.76 3.45
C ALA A 95 5.27 -2.68 3.98
N ILE A 96 6.54 -2.28 3.82
CA ILE A 96 7.68 -3.05 4.32
C ILE A 96 7.69 -3.11 5.85
N PRO A 97 7.64 -1.99 6.61
CA PRO A 97 7.66 -2.06 8.07
C PRO A 97 6.41 -2.73 8.66
N LEU A 98 5.21 -2.37 8.20
CA LEU A 98 3.96 -2.91 8.78
C LEU A 98 3.65 -4.32 8.27
N GLY A 99 3.84 -4.56 6.97
CA GLY A 99 3.64 -5.88 6.38
C GLY A 99 4.67 -6.89 6.90
N GLY A 100 5.93 -6.48 7.02
CA GLY A 100 6.98 -7.29 7.63
C GLY A 100 6.69 -7.64 9.09
N ALA A 101 6.33 -6.64 9.91
CA ALA A 101 5.94 -6.87 11.30
C ALA A 101 4.73 -7.82 11.44
N TYR A 102 3.74 -7.70 10.55
CA TYR A 102 2.58 -8.60 10.53
C TYR A 102 2.96 -10.04 10.17
N PHE A 103 3.86 -10.22 9.20
CA PHE A 103 4.39 -11.53 8.83
C PHE A 103 5.17 -12.17 9.99
N ILE A 104 6.03 -11.39 10.66
CA ILE A 104 6.77 -11.86 11.84
C ILE A 104 5.81 -12.26 12.96
N TYR A 105 4.79 -11.45 13.23
CA TYR A 105 3.74 -11.78 14.22
C TYR A 105 3.03 -13.10 13.90
N LEU A 106 2.69 -13.33 12.63
CA LEU A 106 2.08 -14.59 12.19
C LEU A 106 3.01 -15.79 12.37
N LEU A 107 4.32 -15.62 12.15
CA LEU A 107 5.32 -16.69 12.35
C LEU A 107 5.51 -17.01 13.83
N ILE A 108 5.53 -16.00 14.71
CA ILE A 108 5.69 -16.16 16.16
C ILE A 108 4.44 -16.75 16.82
N LYS A 109 3.25 -16.44 16.28
CA LYS A 109 1.97 -16.94 16.81
C LYS A 109 1.65 -18.38 16.42
N ARG A 110 2.43 -18.95 15.49
CA ARG A 110 2.28 -20.33 15.03
C ARG A 110 3.01 -21.29 15.95
#